data_AF-L1L0D8-F1
#
_entry.id   AF-L1L0D8-F1
#
_cell.length_a   1.000
_cell.length_b   1.000
_cell.length_c   1.000
_cell.angle_alpha   90.00
_cell.angle_beta   90.00
_cell.angle_gamma   90.00
#
_symmetry.space_group_name_H-M   'P 1'
#
loop_
_entity.id
_entity.type
_entity.pdbx_description
1 polymer ?
#
loop_
_entity_poly.entity_id
_entity_poly.type
_entity_poly.pdbx_seq_one_letter_code
_entity_poly.pdbx_strand_id
1 'polypeptide(L)'
;MRLPTDVTFFSPWRGTDRPVFGFLHACWAFALTVLYTREARRSATLTVAPFLDAHLRQQEVHFAAATKQLEQALSYVTAHEIRERIGRAVGKVVGPAGSEGSPFCL
;
A
#
# COMPACT_ATOMS: atom_id res chain seq x y z
N MET A 1 -2.86 7.95 20.58
CA MET A 1 -3.47 8.42 19.32
C MET A 1 -4.87 7.81 19.20
N ARG A 2 -5.91 8.61 18.92
CA ARG A 2 -7.27 8.12 18.63
C ARG A 2 -7.61 8.49 17.19
N LEU A 3 -7.92 7.49 16.37
CA LEU A 3 -8.36 7.70 14.99
C LEU A 3 -9.89 7.84 14.97
N PRO A 4 -10.45 8.70 14.11
CA PRO A 4 -11.90 8.80 13.95
C PRO A 4 -12.46 7.50 13.39
N THR A 5 -13.64 7.12 13.89
CA THR A 5 -14.36 5.91 13.47
C THR A 5 -15.47 6.21 12.46
N ASP A 6 -15.89 7.48 12.40
CA ASP A 6 -16.92 8.04 11.54
C ASP A 6 -16.39 8.55 10.20
N VAL A 7 -15.10 8.87 10.13
CA VAL A 7 -14.41 9.16 8.86
C VAL A 7 -14.00 7.87 8.16
N THR A 8 -14.44 7.70 6.92
CA THR A 8 -14.20 6.49 6.13
C THR A 8 -13.54 6.77 4.78
N PHE A 9 -12.79 5.77 4.30
CA PHE A 9 -12.15 5.74 2.99
C PHE A 9 -12.45 4.44 2.27
N PHE A 10 -12.52 4.47 0.94
CA PHE A 10 -12.84 3.30 0.14
C PHE A 10 -11.67 2.32 0.13
N SER A 11 -11.89 1.08 0.57
CA SER A 11 -10.88 0.02 0.54
C SER A 11 -11.05 -0.85 -0.71
N PRO A 12 -10.19 -0.71 -1.75
CA PRO A 12 -10.31 -1.47 -3.00
C PRO A 12 -10.20 -2.98 -2.79
N TRP A 13 -9.41 -3.45 -1.82
CA TRP A 13 -9.28 -4.87 -1.49
C TRP A 13 -10.58 -5.54 -1.01
N ARG A 14 -11.52 -4.73 -0.50
CA ARG A 14 -12.75 -5.22 0.13
C ARG A 14 -14.01 -4.68 -0.53
N GLY A 15 -13.87 -3.75 -1.47
CA GLY A 15 -14.96 -3.15 -2.23
C GLY A 15 -15.93 -2.32 -1.38
N THR A 16 -15.47 -1.75 -0.26
CA THR A 16 -16.34 -1.02 0.67
C THR A 16 -15.54 -0.01 1.49
N ASP A 17 -16.25 0.95 2.07
CA ASP A 17 -15.66 1.95 2.95
C ASP A 17 -15.20 1.35 4.29
N ARG A 18 -14.12 1.92 4.82
CA ARG A 18 -13.47 1.51 6.05
C ARG A 18 -13.11 2.74 6.87
N PRO A 19 -13.24 2.67 8.21
CA PRO A 19 -12.67 3.69 9.08
C PRO A 19 -11.19 3.90 8.80
N VAL A 20 -10.66 5.07 9.14
CA VAL A 20 -9.27 5.47 8.89
C VAL A 20 -8.26 4.39 9.26
N PHE A 21 -8.41 3.79 10.45
CA PHE A 21 -7.54 2.70 10.88
C PHE A 21 -7.58 1.51 9.91
N GLY A 22 -8.77 1.05 9.53
CA GLY A 22 -8.94 -0.10 8.65
C GLY A 22 -8.37 0.14 7.25
N PHE A 23 -8.55 1.34 6.71
CA PHE A 23 -7.97 1.73 5.43
C PHE A 23 -6.44 1.79 5.49
N LEU A 24 -5.86 2.51 6.45
CA LEU A 24 -4.41 2.63 6.60
C LEU A 24 -3.73 1.29 6.92
N HIS A 25 -4.37 0.46 7.74
CA HIS A 25 -3.92 -0.89 8.03
C HIS A 25 -3.85 -1.74 6.75
N ALA A 26 -4.88 -1.69 5.90
CA ALA A 26 -4.88 -2.38 4.62
C ALA A 26 -3.76 -1.86 3.71
N CYS A 27 -3.63 -0.54 3.53
CA CYS A 27 -2.55 0.05 2.72
C CYS A 27 -1.17 -0.44 3.17
N TRP A 28 -0.90 -0.43 4.47
CA TRP A 28 0.37 -0.89 5.01
C TRP A 28 0.58 -2.41 4.85
N ALA A 29 -0.38 -3.22 5.26
CA ALA A 29 -0.27 -4.67 5.22
C ALA A 29 -0.13 -5.21 3.80
N PHE A 30 -0.98 -4.74 2.87
CA PHE A 30 -0.88 -5.16 1.47
C PHE A 30 0.38 -4.66 0.79
N ALA A 31 0.96 -3.53 1.24
CA ALA A 31 2.21 -3.05 0.68
C ALA A 31 3.36 -3.99 1.07
N LEU A 32 3.38 -4.45 2.32
CA LEU A 32 4.34 -5.45 2.77
C LEU A 32 4.17 -6.78 2.01
N THR A 33 2.93 -7.22 1.76
CA THR A 33 2.66 -8.42 0.95
C THR A 33 3.18 -8.26 -0.48
N VAL A 34 3.01 -7.09 -1.11
CA VAL A 34 3.56 -6.84 -2.46
C VAL A 34 5.08 -6.87 -2.45
N LEU A 35 5.74 -6.25 -1.47
CA LEU A 35 7.19 -6.26 -1.37
C LEU A 35 7.74 -7.68 -1.17
N TYR A 36 7.12 -8.46 -0.28
CA TYR A 36 7.42 -9.88 -0.12
C TYR A 36 7.21 -10.66 -1.42
N THR A 37 6.09 -10.43 -2.11
CA THR A 37 5.76 -11.13 -3.36
C THR A 37 6.76 -10.81 -4.46
N ARG A 38 7.19 -9.55 -4.60
CA ARG A 38 8.23 -9.14 -5.55
C ARG A 38 9.54 -9.86 -5.28
N GLU A 39 9.95 -9.98 -4.02
CA GLU A 39 11.17 -10.69 -3.66
C GLU A 39 11.04 -12.20 -3.92
N ALA A 40 9.96 -12.82 -3.47
CA ALA A 40 9.67 -14.24 -3.72
C ALA A 40 9.63 -14.57 -5.22
N ARG A 41 9.13 -13.64 -6.05
CA ARG A 41 9.05 -13.79 -7.50
C ARG A 41 10.44 -13.89 -8.18
N ARG A 42 11.49 -13.31 -7.58
CA ARG A 42 12.86 -13.34 -8.15
C ARG A 42 13.45 -14.74 -8.17
N SER A 43 13.12 -15.57 -7.19
CA SER A 43 13.59 -16.96 -7.08
C SER A 43 12.54 -18.01 -7.48
N ALA A 44 11.31 -17.58 -7.76
CA ALA A 44 10.22 -18.46 -8.17
C ALA A 44 10.42 -19.02 -9.58
N THR A 45 10.33 -20.33 -9.74
CA THR A 45 10.32 -21.02 -11.03
C THR A 45 8.99 -21.74 -11.26
N LEU A 46 8.74 -22.12 -12.52
CA LEU A 46 7.58 -22.94 -12.91
C LEU A 46 6.22 -22.29 -12.57
N THR A 47 5.25 -23.09 -12.14
CA THR A 47 3.83 -22.77 -12.04
C THR A 47 3.49 -21.60 -11.10
N VAL A 48 4.35 -21.29 -10.13
CA VAL A 48 4.07 -20.23 -9.15
C VAL A 48 4.38 -18.83 -9.71
N ALA A 49 5.33 -18.70 -10.64
CA ALA A 49 5.70 -17.40 -11.21
C ALA A 49 4.52 -16.66 -11.88
N PRO A 50 3.74 -17.29 -12.78
CA PRO A 50 2.56 -16.65 -13.37
C PRO A 50 1.49 -16.24 -12.35
N PHE A 51 1.32 -17.03 -11.28
CA PHE A 51 0.39 -16.69 -10.20
C PHE A 51 0.85 -15.42 -9.46
N LEU A 52 2.14 -15.33 -9.10
CA LEU A 52 2.69 -14.16 -8.44
C LEU A 52 2.62 -12.92 -9.35
N ASP A 53 2.87 -13.06 -10.66
CA ASP A 53 2.74 -11.97 -11.63
C ASP A 53 1.28 -11.48 -11.76
N ALA A 54 0.30 -12.40 -11.76
CA ALA A 54 -1.12 -12.04 -11.73
C ALA A 54 -1.51 -11.34 -10.42
N HIS A 55 -1.02 -11.85 -9.28
CA HIS A 55 -1.24 -11.23 -7.97
C HIS A 55 -0.69 -9.80 -7.91
N LEU A 56 0.55 -9.59 -8.38
CA LEU A 56 1.17 -8.27 -8.41
C LEU A 56 0.39 -7.28 -9.26
N ARG A 57 -0.05 -7.68 -10.47
CA ARG A 57 -0.90 -6.84 -11.33
C ARG A 57 -2.23 -6.48 -10.68
N GLN A 58 -2.87 -7.41 -9.96
CA GLN A 58 -4.09 -7.12 -9.23
C GLN A 58 -3.84 -6.10 -8.11
N GLN A 59 -2.73 -6.23 -7.37
CA GLN A 59 -2.38 -5.28 -6.33
C GLN A 59 -2.07 -3.89 -6.89
N GLU A 60 -1.44 -3.78 -8.05
CA GLU A 60 -1.21 -2.49 -8.73
C GLU A 60 -2.51 -1.73 -8.97
N VAL A 61 -3.56 -2.41 -9.44
CA VAL A 61 -4.90 -1.81 -9.64
C VAL A 61 -5.48 -1.31 -8.31
N HIS A 62 -5.40 -2.11 -7.24
CA HIS A 62 -5.88 -1.71 -5.92
C HIS A 62 -5.09 -0.51 -5.37
N PHE A 63 -3.76 -0.52 -5.49
CA PHE A 63 -2.92 0.57 -5.01
C PHE A 63 -3.16 1.85 -5.80
N ALA A 64 -3.36 1.79 -7.11
CA ALA A 64 -3.70 2.96 -7.93
C ALA A 64 -5.03 3.62 -7.49
N ALA A 65 -5.99 2.84 -6.97
CA ALA A 65 -7.21 3.38 -6.39
C ALA A 65 -6.97 3.95 -4.98
N ALA A 66 -6.28 3.21 -4.11
CA ALA A 66 -6.07 3.59 -2.71
C ALA A 66 -5.18 4.83 -2.55
N THR A 67 -4.16 5.01 -3.39
CA THR A 67 -3.21 6.14 -3.27
C THR A 67 -3.88 7.50 -3.44
N LYS A 68 -5.00 7.57 -4.16
CA LYS A 68 -5.81 8.79 -4.33
C LYS A 68 -6.32 9.35 -3.00
N GLN A 69 -6.49 8.49 -1.98
CA GLN A 69 -7.02 8.85 -0.67
C GLN A 69 -5.99 8.73 0.45
N LEU A 70 -4.78 8.25 0.15
CA LEU A 70 -3.77 7.92 1.15
C LEU A 70 -3.30 9.15 1.93
N GLU A 71 -2.99 10.25 1.24
CA GLU A 71 -2.55 11.48 1.89
C GLU A 71 -3.59 12.02 2.87
N GLN A 72 -4.86 12.05 2.44
CA GLN A 72 -5.97 12.47 3.30
C GLN A 72 -6.12 11.54 4.51
N ALA A 73 -6.03 10.22 4.33
CA ALA A 73 -6.10 9.27 5.44
C ALA A 73 -4.93 9.44 6.42
N LEU A 74 -3.71 9.68 5.92
CA LEU A 74 -2.53 9.93 6.73
C LEU A 74 -2.62 11.24 7.52
N SER A 75 -3.37 12.24 7.07
CA SER A 75 -3.56 13.51 7.79
C SER A 75 -4.20 13.33 9.19
N TYR A 76 -4.94 12.24 9.39
CA TYR A 76 -5.53 11.88 10.69
C TYR A 76 -4.55 11.21 11.65
N VAL A 77 -3.34 10.89 11.20
CA VAL A 77 -2.28 10.27 12.01
C VAL A 77 -1.36 11.35 12.56
N THR A 78 -1.43 11.61 13.87
CA THR A 78 -0.57 12.64 14.50
C THR A 78 0.90 12.18 14.61
N ALA A 79 1.13 10.90 14.84
CA ALA A 79 2.45 10.29 14.94
C ALA A 79 3.18 10.33 13.59
N HIS A 80 4.23 11.16 13.50
CA HIS A 80 5.01 11.32 12.28
C HIS A 80 5.67 10.01 11.84
N GLU A 81 6.21 9.23 12.78
CA GLU A 81 6.85 7.95 12.50
C GLU A 81 5.90 6.93 11.88
N ILE A 82 4.62 6.95 12.26
CA ILE A 82 3.60 6.08 11.67
C ILE A 82 3.29 6.55 10.24
N ARG A 83 3.12 7.86 10.03
CA ARG A 83 2.87 8.42 8.69
C ARG A 83 3.99 8.05 7.72
N GLU A 84 5.22 8.29 8.13
CA GLU A 84 6.42 7.99 7.34
C GLU A 84 6.53 6.50 7.01
N ARG A 85 6.28 5.62 7.99
CA ARG A 85 6.42 4.17 7.79
C ARG A 85 5.38 3.64 6.80
N ILE A 86 4.13 4.11 6.89
CA ILE A 86 3.07 3.73 5.96
C ILE A 86 3.35 4.33 4.58
N GLY A 87 3.62 5.63 4.50
CA GLY A 87 3.90 6.33 3.24
C GLY A 87 5.08 5.70 2.49
N ARG A 88 6.16 5.38 3.19
CA ARG A 88 7.33 4.69 2.62
C ARG A 88 7.01 3.29 2.11
N ALA A 89 6.24 2.51 2.85
CA ALA A 89 5.84 1.16 2.42
C ALA A 89 5.02 1.22 1.13
N VAL A 90 4.02 2.11 1.07
CA VAL A 90 3.18 2.28 -0.11
C VAL A 90 3.96 2.88 -1.28
N GLY A 91 4.83 3.86 -1.03
CA GLY A 91 5.66 4.50 -2.06
C GLY A 91 6.57 3.50 -2.78
N LYS A 92 7.15 2.53 -2.07
CA LYS A 92 7.95 1.44 -2.67
C LYS A 92 7.14 0.51 -3.58
N VAL A 93 5.82 0.45 -3.39
CA VAL A 93 4.92 -0.39 -4.19
C VAL A 93 4.45 0.33 -5.45
N VAL A 94 4.14 1.62 -5.31
CA VAL A 94 3.54 2.45 -6.38
C VAL A 94 4.59 3.08 -7.30
N GLY A 95 5.81 3.29 -6.80
CA GLY A 95 6.93 3.75 -7.63
C GLY A 95 7.39 2.69 -8.63
N PRO A 96 8.07 3.10 -9.73
CA PRO A 96 8.66 2.16 -10.67
C PRO A 96 9.60 1.21 -9.91
N ALA A 97 9.48 -0.09 -10.18
CA ALA A 97 10.34 -1.12 -9.60
C ALA A 97 11.79 -0.92 -10.08
N GLY A 98 12.53 -0.02 -9.43
CA GLY A 98 13.89 0.30 -9.84
C GLY A 98 14.49 1.63 -9.40
N SER A 99 13.81 2.49 -8.64
CA SER A 99 14.48 3.67 -8.06
C SER A 99 14.92 3.42 -6.62
N GLU A 100 16.13 2.91 -6.46
CA GLU A 100 16.98 3.39 -5.36
C GLU A 100 17.13 4.91 -5.54
N GLY A 101 16.34 5.68 -4.79
CA GLY A 101 16.34 7.14 -4.88
C GLY A 101 14.97 7.72 -4.60
N SER A 102 14.64 7.90 -3.33
CA SER A 102 13.69 8.91 -2.87
C SER A 102 14.45 9.76 -1.85
N PRO A 103 14.31 11.09 -1.86
CA PRO A 103 13.15 11.66 -1.19
C PRO A 103 12.55 12.85 -1.95
N PHE A 104 11.29 13.17 -1.66
CA PHE A 104 10.73 14.52 -1.69
C PHE A 104 11.50 15.60 -2.50
N CYS A 105 11.07 15.82 -3.74
CA CYS A 105 11.11 17.07 -4.51
C CYS A 105 9.93 16.93 -5.48
N LEU A 106 8.84 17.69 -5.42
CA LEU A 106 8.65 19.12 -5.19
C LEU A 106 7.48 19.38 -4.23
#